data_AF-A0A7S0IT02-F1
#
_entry.id   AF-A0A7S0IT02-F1
#
_cell.length_a   1.000
_cell.length_b   1.000
_cell.length_c   1.000
_cell.angle_alpha   90.00
_cell.angle_beta   90.00
_cell.angle_gamma   90.00
#
_symmetry.space_group_name_H-M   'P 1'
#
loop_
_entity.id
_entity.type
_entity.pdbx_description
1 polymer ?
#
loop_
_entity_poly.entity_id
_entity_poly.type
_entity_poly.pdbx_seq_one_letter_code
_entity_poly.pdbx_strand_id
1 'polypeptide(L)'
;GSGTLSDDELSACIASLSPTHRCLARRYIRNAISDEQRRSIRASNSNCAALMKDTAGARVFLAAGFRREDSPSGALLAVGAASLLSLERCARAFDAHGADAVKEVDNGEGSTANGGGGSEKVMAATATVAATSVALLSLADELLLRVLSLLGASDLIALQRVCRAAFSLGRSACLWLPRC
;
A
#
# COMPACT_ATOMS: atom_id res chain seq x y z
N GLY A 1 -6.09 -0.85 -23.51
CA GLY A 1 -6.27 -2.14 -22.83
C GLY A 1 -5.81 -2.00 -21.40
N SER A 2 -6.69 -2.27 -20.44
CA SER A 2 -6.33 -2.23 -19.01
C SER A 2 -5.47 -3.45 -18.70
N GLY A 3 -4.15 -3.31 -18.86
CA GLY A 3 -3.16 -4.36 -18.65
C GLY A 3 -2.90 -4.59 -17.16
N THR A 4 -3.88 -5.12 -16.44
CA THR A 4 -3.68 -5.59 -15.06
C THR A 4 -3.04 -6.96 -15.10
N LEU A 5 -1.79 -7.06 -14.62
CA LEU A 5 -1.13 -8.36 -14.43
C LEU A 5 -1.92 -9.20 -13.43
N SER A 6 -2.00 -10.51 -13.65
CA SER A 6 -2.43 -11.45 -12.61
C SER A 6 -1.43 -11.45 -11.46
N ASP A 7 -1.82 -12.00 -10.30
CA ASP A 7 -0.93 -12.06 -9.14
C ASP A 7 0.28 -12.98 -9.40
N ASP A 8 0.09 -14.07 -10.15
CA ASP A 8 1.17 -14.96 -10.58
C ASP A 8 2.14 -14.28 -11.56
N GLU A 9 1.61 -13.52 -12.53
CA GLU A 9 2.45 -12.77 -13.47
C GLU A 9 3.24 -11.66 -12.77
N LEU A 10 2.61 -10.98 -11.80
CA LEU A 10 3.25 -9.95 -10.99
C LEU A 10 4.37 -10.57 -10.14
N SER A 11 4.10 -11.70 -9.50
CA SER A 11 5.08 -12.47 -8.73
C SER A 11 6.28 -12.90 -9.58
N ALA A 12 6.02 -13.43 -10.78
CA ALA A 12 7.07 -13.79 -11.74
C ALA A 12 7.90 -12.57 -12.17
N CYS A 13 7.27 -11.42 -12.41
CA CYS A 13 7.99 -10.18 -12.72
C CYS A 13 8.89 -9.75 -11.55
N ILE A 14 8.39 -9.76 -10.30
CA ILE A 14 9.18 -9.39 -9.12
C ILE A 14 10.37 -10.34 -8.92
N ALA A 15 10.16 -11.64 -9.11
CA ALA A 15 11.22 -12.64 -9.03
C ALA A 15 12.30 -12.44 -10.10
N SER A 16 11.92 -12.00 -11.30
CA SER A 16 12.85 -11.74 -12.41
C SER A 16 13.68 -10.45 -12.27
N LEU A 17 13.30 -9.55 -11.35
CA LEU A 17 14.07 -8.34 -11.08
C LEU A 17 15.39 -8.66 -10.40
N SER A 18 16.45 -7.93 -10.77
CA SER A 18 17.70 -7.92 -10.02
C SER A 18 17.45 -7.46 -8.57
N PRO A 19 18.26 -7.90 -7.59
CA PRO A 19 18.06 -7.50 -6.18
C PRO A 19 18.02 -5.98 -5.98
N THR A 20 18.89 -5.25 -6.69
CA THR A 20 18.92 -3.78 -6.65
C THR A 20 17.65 -3.16 -7.21
N HIS A 21 17.18 -3.63 -8.38
CA HIS A 21 15.93 -3.15 -8.97
C HIS A 21 14.71 -3.50 -8.12
N ARG A 22 14.70 -4.68 -7.50
CA ARG A 22 13.65 -5.11 -6.58
C ARG A 22 13.56 -4.19 -5.37
N CYS A 23 14.70 -3.84 -4.77
CA CYS A 23 14.77 -2.90 -3.65
C CYS A 23 14.29 -1.49 -4.05
N LEU A 24 14.78 -0.97 -5.17
CA LEU A 24 14.36 0.34 -5.69
C LEU A 24 12.86 0.38 -5.99
N ALA A 25 12.33 -0.62 -6.70
CA ALA A 25 10.91 -0.71 -7.04
C ALA A 25 10.04 -0.74 -5.78
N ARG A 26 10.41 -1.58 -4.80
CA ARG A 26 9.72 -1.66 -3.51
C ARG A 26 9.75 -0.32 -2.76
N ARG A 27 10.89 0.38 -2.76
CA ARG A 27 11.05 1.69 -2.13
C ARG A 27 10.13 2.73 -2.77
N TYR A 28 10.09 2.81 -4.10
CA TYR A 28 9.21 3.75 -4.80
C TYR A 28 7.74 3.46 -4.53
N ILE A 29 7.32 2.20 -4.59
CA ILE A 29 5.93 1.80 -4.34
C ILE A 29 5.54 2.12 -2.89
N ARG A 30 6.38 1.78 -1.91
CA ARG A 30 6.10 2.12 -0.50
C ARG A 30 6.06 3.63 -0.25
N ASN A 31 6.97 4.37 -0.84
CA ASN A 31 6.97 5.82 -0.75
C ASN A 31 5.67 6.43 -1.30
N ALA A 32 5.18 5.95 -2.45
CA ALA A 32 3.94 6.40 -3.06
C ALA A 32 2.68 6.06 -2.25
N ILE A 33 2.73 4.97 -1.47
CA ILE A 33 1.66 4.61 -0.51
C ILE A 33 1.71 5.55 0.70
N SER A 34 2.89 5.75 1.29
CA SER A 34 3.04 6.51 2.53
C SER A 34 2.86 8.02 2.35
N ASP A 35 3.17 8.56 1.17
CA ASP A 35 3.19 10.01 0.90
C ASP A 35 2.64 10.30 -0.50
N GLU A 36 1.57 11.09 -0.56
CA GLU A 36 0.93 11.49 -1.81
C GLU A 36 1.86 12.29 -2.72
N GLN A 37 2.75 13.12 -2.16
CA GLN A 37 3.71 13.88 -2.97
C GLN A 37 4.73 12.98 -3.67
N ARG A 38 4.96 11.77 -3.13
CA ARG A 38 5.86 10.76 -3.69
C ARG A 38 5.19 9.83 -4.70
N ARG A 39 3.91 10.03 -5.00
CA ARG A 39 3.22 9.34 -6.11
C ARG A 39 3.68 9.83 -7.47
N SER A 40 4.44 10.92 -7.52
CA SER A 40 5.08 11.46 -8.71
C SER A 40 6.60 11.29 -8.64
N ILE A 41 7.17 10.73 -9.70
CA ILE A 41 8.62 10.51 -9.83
C ILE A 41 9.06 11.12 -11.16
N ARG A 42 10.18 11.86 -11.16
CA ARG A 42 10.75 12.36 -12.41
C ARG A 42 11.26 11.20 -13.26
N ALA A 43 10.82 11.11 -14.51
CA ALA A 43 11.30 10.08 -15.44
C ALA A 43 12.79 10.23 -15.76
N SER A 44 13.36 11.43 -15.58
CA SER A 44 14.79 11.71 -15.72
C SER A 44 15.64 11.22 -14.54
N ASN A 45 15.04 10.77 -13.43
CA ASN A 45 15.78 10.17 -12.33
C ASN A 45 16.49 8.90 -12.82
N SER A 46 17.81 8.81 -12.65
CA SER A 46 18.63 7.71 -13.16
C SER A 46 18.19 6.33 -12.66
N ASN A 47 17.80 6.23 -11.38
CA ASN A 47 17.30 4.97 -10.79
C ASN A 47 15.95 4.58 -11.37
N CYS A 48 15.04 5.55 -11.53
CA CYS A 48 13.75 5.31 -12.16
C CYS A 48 13.90 4.93 -13.65
N ALA A 49 14.79 5.62 -14.37
CA ALA A 49 15.06 5.34 -15.78
C ALA A 49 15.71 3.96 -15.97
N ALA A 50 16.62 3.56 -15.09
CA ALA A 50 17.21 2.21 -15.11
C ALA A 50 16.14 1.13 -14.89
N LEU A 51 15.25 1.34 -13.91
CA LEU A 51 14.15 0.41 -13.62
C LEU A 51 13.13 0.33 -14.77
N MET A 52 12.85 1.43 -15.45
CA MET A 52 11.93 1.45 -16.59
C MET A 52 12.53 0.89 -17.89
N LYS A 53 13.86 0.80 -17.99
CA LYS A 53 14.54 0.08 -19.09
C LYS A 53 14.49 -1.43 -18.91
N ASP A 54 14.36 -1.90 -17.66
CA ASP A 54 14.10 -3.29 -17.34
C ASP A 54 12.63 -3.63 -17.65
N THR A 55 12.39 -4.59 -18.54
CA THR A 55 11.04 -5.00 -18.94
C THR A 55 10.20 -5.46 -17.75
N ALA A 56 10.80 -6.18 -16.79
CA ALA A 56 10.09 -6.60 -15.58
C ALA A 56 9.79 -5.40 -14.67
N GLY A 57 10.73 -4.47 -14.54
CA GLY A 57 10.57 -3.25 -13.74
C GLY A 57 9.46 -2.35 -14.27
N ALA A 58 9.45 -2.11 -15.59
CA ALA A 58 8.41 -1.36 -16.26
C ALA A 58 7.02 -2.02 -16.09
N ARG A 59 6.94 -3.36 -16.23
CA ARG A 59 5.68 -4.10 -16.03
C ARG A 59 5.17 -3.98 -14.60
N VAL A 60 6.04 -4.07 -13.60
CA VAL A 60 5.67 -3.87 -12.19
C VAL A 60 5.16 -2.45 -11.95
N PHE A 61 5.82 -1.43 -12.50
CA PHE A 61 5.39 -0.04 -12.35
C PHE A 61 4.03 0.22 -13.01
N LEU A 62 3.81 -0.33 -14.21
CA LEU A 62 2.52 -0.26 -14.88
C LEU A 62 1.44 -0.99 -14.09
N ALA A 63 1.74 -2.15 -13.50
CA ALA A 63 0.81 -2.90 -12.66
C ALA A 63 0.52 -2.19 -11.33
N ALA A 64 1.49 -1.46 -10.78
CA ALA A 64 1.32 -0.59 -9.62
C ALA A 64 0.55 0.70 -9.93
N GLY A 65 0.29 0.99 -11.22
CA GLY A 65 -0.48 2.14 -11.65
C GLY A 65 0.34 3.39 -11.97
N PHE A 66 1.67 3.31 -11.99
CA PHE A 66 2.48 4.39 -12.53
C PHE A 66 2.18 4.55 -14.02
N ARG A 67 1.91 5.78 -14.43
CA ARG A 67 1.66 6.18 -15.81
C ARG A 67 2.53 7.37 -16.14
N ARG A 68 2.98 7.44 -17.38
CA ARG A 68 3.75 8.58 -17.86
C ARG A 68 2.80 9.77 -18.01
N GLU A 69 3.15 10.87 -17.40
CA GLU A 69 2.47 12.15 -17.53
C GLU A 69 3.47 13.17 -18.06
N ASP A 70 3.10 13.86 -19.14
CA ASP A 70 3.91 14.93 -19.68
C ASP A 70 3.58 16.22 -18.92
N SER A 71 4.59 16.80 -18.28
CA SER A 71 4.50 18.08 -17.57
C SER A 71 5.42 19.10 -18.24
N PRO A 72 5.11 20.41 -18.19
CA PRO A 72 6.00 21.46 -18.67
C PRO A 72 7.39 21.43 -18.00
N SER A 73 7.53 20.84 -16.82
CA SER A 73 8.82 20.64 -16.13
C SER A 73 9.57 19.36 -16.56
N GLY A 74 9.03 18.60 -17.52
CA GLY A 74 9.57 17.32 -18.00
C GLY A 74 8.63 16.13 -17.74
N ALA A 75 8.97 14.97 -18.31
CA ALA A 75 8.17 13.76 -18.15
C ALA A 75 8.22 13.21 -16.71
N LEU A 76 7.05 12.87 -16.19
CA LEU A 76 6.85 12.29 -14.86
C LEU A 76 6.24 10.89 -14.99
N LEU A 77 6.45 10.08 -13.96
CA LEU A 77 5.71 8.86 -13.70
C LEU A 77 4.85 9.12 -12.46
N ALA A 78 3.54 9.15 -12.65
CA ALA A 78 2.59 9.48 -11.61
C ALA A 78 1.60 8.33 -11.37
N VAL A 79 1.11 8.23 -10.14
CA VAL A 79 0.01 7.33 -9.77
C VAL A 79 -1.21 8.15 -9.40
N GLY A 80 -2.31 7.95 -10.14
CA GLY A 80 -3.59 8.55 -9.81
C GLY A 80 -4.29 7.87 -8.64
N ALA A 81 -5.21 8.57 -7.98
CA ALA A 81 -5.98 8.05 -6.84
C ALA A 81 -6.76 6.76 -7.17
N ALA A 82 -7.17 6.56 -8.42
CA ALA A 82 -7.85 5.33 -8.87
C ALA A 82 -6.95 4.07 -8.85
N SER A 83 -5.63 4.24 -8.72
CA SER A 83 -4.66 3.13 -8.76
C SER A 83 -4.05 2.80 -7.40
N LEU A 84 -4.59 3.34 -6.30
CA LEU A 84 -4.09 3.08 -4.95
C LEU A 84 -4.18 1.59 -4.56
N LEU A 85 -5.28 0.92 -4.92
CA LEU A 85 -5.43 -0.52 -4.68
C LEU A 85 -4.36 -1.33 -5.44
N SER A 86 -3.98 -0.89 -6.63
CA SER A 86 -2.93 -1.51 -7.44
C SER A 86 -1.55 -1.33 -6.81
N LEU A 87 -1.26 -0.14 -6.28
CA LEU A 87 -0.04 0.14 -5.49
C LEU A 87 0.07 -0.81 -4.29
N GLU A 88 -0.98 -0.91 -3.48
CA GLU A 88 -1.00 -1.77 -2.30
C GLU A 88 -0.88 -3.26 -2.65
N ARG A 89 -1.53 -3.69 -3.74
CA ARG A 89 -1.37 -5.05 -4.27
C ARG A 89 0.08 -5.34 -4.61
N CYS A 90 0.75 -4.43 -5.33
CA CYS A 90 2.16 -4.59 -5.65
C CYS A 90 3.04 -4.58 -4.40
N ALA A 91 2.78 -3.72 -3.42
CA ALA A 91 3.54 -3.71 -2.16
C ALA A 91 3.45 -5.04 -1.41
N ARG A 92 2.25 -5.63 -1.32
CA ARG A 92 2.04 -6.96 -0.71
C ARG A 92 2.78 -8.06 -1.45
N ALA A 93 2.77 -8.02 -2.79
CA ALA A 93 3.54 -8.98 -3.58
C ALA A 93 5.04 -8.89 -3.27
N PHE A 94 5.61 -7.67 -3.19
CA PHE A 94 7.01 -7.49 -2.77
C PHE A 94 7.30 -8.01 -1.35
N ASP A 95 6.36 -7.84 -0.41
CA ASP A 95 6.52 -8.35 0.95
C ASP A 95 6.50 -9.89 0.99
N ALA A 96 5.70 -10.54 0.12
CA ALA A 96 5.65 -11.99 0.00
C ALA A 96 6.92 -12.60 -0.61
N HIS A 97 7.63 -11.87 -1.47
CA HIS A 97 8.93 -12.29 -2.02
C HIS A 97 10.10 -12.18 -1.03
N GLY A 98 9.81 -11.79 0.22
CA GLY A 98 10.82 -11.56 1.23
C GLY A 98 11.50 -10.22 1.03
N ALA A 99 11.77 -9.55 2.14
CA ALA A 99 12.78 -8.50 2.16
C ALA A 99 14.14 -9.17 1.92
N ASP A 100 14.48 -9.47 0.67
CA ASP A 100 15.87 -9.75 0.31
C ASP A 100 16.67 -8.55 0.80
N ALA A 101 17.31 -8.74 1.95
CA ALA A 101 18.03 -7.74 2.70
C ALA A 101 19.33 -7.45 1.94
N VAL A 102 19.20 -6.77 0.81
CA VAL A 102 20.30 -5.97 0.30
C VAL A 102 20.44 -4.86 1.34
N LYS A 103 21.39 -5.05 2.27
CA LYS A 103 21.93 -3.96 3.09
C LYS A 103 22.05 -2.75 2.18
N GLU A 104 21.35 -1.68 2.54
CA GLU A 104 21.46 -0.40 1.85
C GLU A 104 22.94 -0.15 1.56
N VAL A 105 23.31 -0.17 0.28
CA VAL A 105 24.56 0.46 -0.13
C VAL A 105 24.23 1.94 -0.01
N ASP A 106 24.61 2.46 1.15
CA ASP A 106 24.64 3.86 1.51
C ASP A 106 25.38 4.61 0.39
N ASN A 107 24.63 5.17 -0.56
CA ASN A 107 25.17 6.16 -1.46
C ASN A 107 25.28 7.44 -0.65
N GLY A 108 26.40 7.53 0.08
CA GLY A 108 26.76 8.68 0.87
C GLY A 108 26.85 9.94 0.01
N GLU A 109 25.93 10.86 0.27
CA GLU A 109 26.21 12.29 0.16
C GLU A 109 26.23 12.86 1.59
N GLY A 110 27.45 12.92 2.14
CA GLY A 110 27.96 13.89 3.13
C GLY A 110 27.12 14.32 4.34
N SER A 111 27.57 13.88 5.53
CA SER A 111 27.80 14.68 6.77
C SER A 111 26.65 15.56 7.32
N THR A 112 26.16 15.43 8.56
CA THR A 112 26.87 15.28 9.84
C THR A 112 25.91 14.96 11.00
N ALA A 113 26.42 14.14 11.93
CA ALA A 113 26.31 14.22 13.40
C ALA A 113 25.00 13.93 14.18
N ASN A 114 25.22 13.05 15.17
CA ASN A 114 24.63 12.92 16.50
C ASN A 114 23.29 12.16 16.67
N GLY A 115 23.43 10.93 17.20
CA GLY A 115 23.27 10.76 18.64
C GLY A 115 21.97 10.13 19.14
N GLY A 116 22.06 8.87 19.54
CA GLY A 116 21.60 8.42 20.87
C GLY A 116 20.20 7.81 20.99
N GLY A 117 20.17 6.60 21.60
CA GLY A 117 19.05 6.05 22.38
C GLY A 117 17.87 5.55 21.55
N GLY A 118 17.28 4.38 21.76
CA GLY A 118 17.00 3.75 23.04
C GLY A 118 15.50 3.49 23.08
N SER A 119 15.11 2.23 22.84
CA SER A 119 13.86 1.59 23.27
C SER A 119 12.56 2.40 23.30
N GLU A 120 11.93 2.61 22.14
CA GLU A 120 10.51 3.00 22.07
C GLU A 120 9.95 2.65 20.69
N LYS A 121 9.11 1.61 20.58
CA LYS A 121 8.04 1.44 19.55
C LYS A 121 7.35 0.07 19.65
N VAL A 122 6.83 -0.24 20.84
CA VAL A 122 5.80 -1.29 21.01
C VAL A 122 4.39 -0.75 20.70
N MET A 123 4.24 0.50 20.23
CA MET A 123 2.96 1.14 19.89
C MET A 123 2.75 1.44 18.38
N ALA A 124 3.50 0.82 17.47
CA ALA A 124 3.35 1.04 16.02
C ALA A 124 2.50 -0.02 15.30
N ALA A 125 1.95 -1.01 16.01
CA ALA A 125 1.17 -2.10 15.41
C ALA A 125 -0.32 -1.78 15.21
N THR A 126 -0.83 -0.69 15.81
CA THR A 126 -2.25 -0.31 15.75
C THR A 126 -2.57 0.84 14.78
N ALA A 127 -1.55 1.54 14.26
CA ALA A 127 -1.72 2.65 13.32
C ALA A 127 -1.68 2.21 11.84
N THR A 128 -1.28 0.97 11.55
CA THR A 128 -1.15 0.44 10.18
C THR A 128 -2.47 0.01 9.53
N VAL A 129 -3.59 0.08 10.24
CA VAL A 129 -4.94 -0.21 9.68
C VAL A 129 -5.62 1.04 9.10
N ALA A 130 -5.03 2.23 9.29
CA ALA A 130 -5.61 3.48 8.78
C ALA A 130 -5.22 3.81 7.32
N ALA A 131 -4.33 3.05 6.69
CA ALA A 131 -3.81 3.37 5.35
C ALA A 131 -4.54 2.67 4.19
N THR A 132 -5.37 1.67 4.49
CA THR A 132 -6.21 0.98 3.50
C THR A 132 -7.61 1.57 3.60
N SER A 133 -7.86 2.72 2.96
CA SER A 133 -9.20 3.34 2.97
C SER A 133 -10.19 2.60 2.09
N VAL A 134 -10.35 1.29 2.32
CA VAL A 134 -11.57 0.57 1.97
C VAL A 134 -12.63 1.12 2.93
N ALA A 135 -13.65 1.79 2.40
CA ALA A 135 -14.76 2.23 3.24
C ALA A 135 -15.22 1.02 4.05
N LEU A 136 -15.33 1.13 5.38
CA LEU A 136 -15.69 0.01 6.25
C LEU A 136 -16.99 -0.70 5.77
N LEU A 137 -17.85 0.04 5.07
CA LEU A 137 -19.11 -0.41 4.48
C LEU A 137 -18.98 -1.12 3.12
N SER A 138 -17.77 -1.20 2.57
CA SER A 138 -17.44 -1.92 1.33
C SER A 138 -16.76 -3.27 1.59
N LEU A 139 -16.57 -3.63 2.87
CA LEU A 139 -16.19 -4.97 3.28
C LEU A 139 -17.33 -5.96 3.01
N ALA A 140 -16.97 -7.22 2.73
CA ALA A 140 -17.94 -8.31 2.68
C ALA A 140 -18.66 -8.46 4.03
N ASP A 141 -19.95 -8.80 4.00
CA ASP A 141 -20.82 -8.86 5.19
C ASP A 141 -20.23 -9.69 6.34
N GLU A 142 -19.56 -10.80 6.02
CA GLU A 142 -18.92 -11.67 7.03
C GLU A 142 -17.78 -10.97 7.78
N LEU A 143 -16.95 -10.21 7.06
CA LEU A 143 -15.84 -9.45 7.65
C LEU A 143 -16.37 -8.26 8.44
N LEU A 144 -17.38 -7.59 7.91
CA LEU A 144 -18.05 -6.48 8.57
C LEU A 144 -18.69 -6.94 9.89
N LEU A 145 -19.39 -8.08 9.90
CA LEU A 145 -19.95 -8.67 11.13
C LEU A 145 -18.87 -8.99 12.18
N ARG A 146 -17.72 -9.53 11.77
CA ARG A 146 -16.60 -9.76 12.69
C ARG A 146 -16.09 -8.46 13.30
N VAL A 147 -15.91 -7.41 12.52
CA VAL A 147 -15.47 -6.09 13.02
C VAL A 147 -16.53 -5.50 13.96
N LEU A 148 -17.80 -5.57 13.60
CA LEU A 148 -18.91 -5.09 14.44
C LEU A 148 -19.01 -5.87 15.76
N SER A 149 -18.72 -7.17 15.76
CA SER A 149 -18.74 -7.99 16.97
C SER A 149 -17.69 -7.57 18.03
N LEU A 150 -16.68 -6.79 17.64
CA LEU A 150 -15.66 -6.25 18.54
C LEU A 150 -16.05 -4.93 19.23
N LEU A 151 -17.08 -4.23 18.73
CA LEU A 151 -17.52 -2.92 19.25
C LEU A 151 -18.46 -3.06 20.44
N GLY A 152 -18.46 -2.17 21.42
CA GLY A 152 -19.41 -2.21 22.53
C GLY A 152 -20.88 -2.08 22.10
N ALA A 153 -21.84 -2.42 22.96
CA ALA A 153 -23.27 -2.28 22.65
C ALA A 153 -23.65 -0.82 22.34
N SER A 154 -23.10 0.14 23.09
CA SER A 154 -23.30 1.57 22.87
C SER A 154 -22.77 2.04 21.51
N ASP A 155 -21.61 1.54 21.10
CA ASP A 155 -20.98 1.90 19.82
C ASP A 155 -21.73 1.30 18.63
N LEU A 156 -22.25 0.07 18.78
CA LEU A 156 -23.12 -0.54 17.77
C LEU A 156 -24.40 0.27 17.55
N ILE A 157 -25.05 0.74 18.63
CA ILE A 157 -26.26 1.57 18.52
C ILE A 157 -25.94 2.91 17.86
N ALA A 158 -24.80 3.52 18.20
CA ALA A 158 -24.34 4.74 17.55
C ALA A 158 -24.11 4.52 16.05
N LEU A 159 -23.45 3.42 15.68
CA LEU A 159 -23.16 3.08 14.27
C LEU A 159 -24.43 2.83 13.45
N GLN A 160 -25.43 2.17 14.03
CA GLN A 160 -26.74 1.94 13.40
C GLN A 160 -27.48 3.24 13.04
N ARG A 161 -27.27 4.31 13.82
CA ARG A 161 -27.91 5.62 13.57
C ARG A 161 -27.26 6.39 12.43
N VAL A 162 -25.97 6.14 12.18
CA VAL A 162 -25.19 6.89 11.17
C VAL A 162 -25.24 6.22 9.79
N CYS A 163 -25.39 4.89 9.73
CA CYS A 163 -25.30 4.16 8.46
C CYS A 163 -26.44 3.14 8.26
N ARG A 164 -27.15 3.23 7.11
CA ARG A 164 -28.20 2.28 6.72
C ARG A 164 -27.70 0.84 6.51
N ALA A 165 -26.47 0.65 6.02
CA ALA A 165 -25.89 -0.69 5.85
C ALA A 165 -25.52 -1.31 7.21
N ALA A 166 -25.02 -0.50 8.16
CA ALA A 166 -24.82 -0.94 9.54
C ALA A 166 -26.15 -1.20 10.26
N PHE A 167 -27.23 -0.50 9.88
CA PHE A 167 -28.56 -0.70 10.45
C PHE A 167 -29.16 -2.08 10.10
N SER A 168 -29.02 -2.56 8.85
CA SER A 168 -29.54 -3.88 8.47
C SER A 168 -28.78 -5.01 9.17
N LEU A 169 -27.44 -4.94 9.20
CA LEU A 169 -26.58 -5.93 9.85
C LEU A 169 -26.65 -5.86 11.38
N GLY A 170 -26.83 -4.65 11.92
CA GLY A 170 -27.00 -4.40 13.34
C GLY A 170 -28.26 -5.01 13.93
N ARG A 171 -29.24 -5.43 13.12
CA ARG A 171 -30.41 -6.20 13.59
C ARG A 171 -30.18 -7.70 13.60
N SER A 172 -29.03 -8.17 13.12
CA SER A 172 -28.73 -9.59 13.07
C SER A 172 -28.56 -10.14 14.49
N ALA A 173 -29.30 -11.21 14.81
CA ALA A 173 -29.32 -11.79 16.14
C ALA A 173 -27.93 -12.25 16.62
N CYS A 174 -27.04 -12.60 15.68
CA CYS A 174 -25.68 -13.04 15.98
C CYS A 174 -24.79 -11.97 16.65
N LEU A 175 -25.12 -10.68 16.54
CA LEU A 175 -24.37 -9.60 17.22
C LEU A 175 -24.82 -9.38 18.66
N TRP A 176 -26.06 -9.75 18.99
CA TRP A 176 -26.70 -9.48 20.28
C TRP A 176 -26.76 -10.72 21.18
N LEU A 177 -26.86 -11.91 20.60
CA LEU A 177 -26.87 -13.18 21.33
C LEU A 177 -25.67 -13.35 22.28
N PRO A 178 -24.43 -12.95 21.93
CA PRO A 178 -23.29 -13.04 22.86
C PRO A 178 -23.29 -11.99 23.98
N ARG A 179 -24.28 -11.08 24.01
CA ARG A 179 -24.32 -9.89 24.88
C ARG A 179 -25.58 -9.79 25.74
N CYS A 180 -26.49 -10.74 25.59
CA CYS A 180 -27.63 -10.96 26.49
C CYS A 180 -27.20 -11.93 27.60
#